data_AF-A0A3M7P6L6-F1
#
_entry.id   AF-A0A3M7P6L6-F1
#
_cell.length_a   1.000
_cell.length_b   1.000
_cell.length_c   1.000
_cell.angle_alpha   90.00
_cell.angle_beta   90.00
_cell.angle_gamma   90.00
#
_symmetry.space_group_name_H-M   'P 1'
#
loop_
_entity.id
_entity.type
_entity.pdbx_description
1 polymer ?
#
loop_
_entity_poly.entity_id
_entity_poly.type
_entity_poly.pdbx_seq_one_letter_code
_entity_poly.pdbx_strand_id
1 'polypeptide(L)'
;MLEQDNDSVVFFGGDLNLRDSELKAIGGLPEKIYDMWESTGSRKECLYTWDCLRNSNLKMNGKFKPRCRFDRLYYRPLIESKSKKSNGKKPELTLMPVYFELEGLEKLKCCGRFCSDHWAIQSYCQLESNIAI
;
A
#
# COMPACT_ATOMS: atom_id res chain seq x y z
N MET A 1 2.33 1.16 24.83
CA MET A 1 1.48 1.07 23.62
C MET A 1 0.62 -0.16 23.77
N LEU A 2 -0.67 -0.09 23.45
CA LEU A 2 -1.53 -1.26 23.34
C LEU A 2 -1.33 -1.85 21.95
N GLU A 3 -1.11 -3.17 21.87
CA GLU A 3 -1.02 -3.89 20.61
C GLU A 3 -2.43 -4.11 20.05
N GLN A 4 -2.60 -3.99 18.73
CA GLN A 4 -3.90 -4.21 18.12
C GLN A 4 -4.23 -5.71 18.11
N ASP A 5 -5.45 -6.04 18.54
CA ASP A 5 -5.94 -7.41 18.62
C ASP A 5 -5.77 -8.16 17.29
N ASN A 6 -5.46 -9.45 17.39
CA ASN A 6 -5.17 -10.31 16.24
C ASN A 6 -6.40 -10.60 15.37
N ASP A 7 -7.60 -10.24 15.83
CA ASP A 7 -8.87 -10.43 15.12
C ASP A 7 -9.26 -9.25 14.22
N SER A 8 -8.35 -8.29 14.03
CA SER A 8 -8.56 -7.13 13.16
C SER A 8 -7.65 -7.18 11.93
N VAL A 9 -8.24 -6.92 10.76
CA VAL A 9 -7.47 -6.48 9.58
C VAL A 9 -6.96 -5.07 9.85
N VAL A 10 -5.67 -4.85 9.62
CA VAL A 10 -5.04 -3.54 9.82
C VAL A 10 -4.50 -3.04 8.49
N PHE A 11 -4.81 -1.79 8.15
CA PHE A 11 -4.16 -1.05 7.07
C PHE A 11 -3.34 0.09 7.67
N PHE A 12 -2.12 0.24 7.18
CA PHE A 12 -1.24 1.35 7.53
C PHE A 12 -0.64 1.90 6.24
N GLY A 13 -0.72 3.22 6.04
CA GLY A 13 -0.22 3.80 4.81
C GLY A 13 -0.41 5.31 4.76
N GLY A 14 -0.03 5.86 3.62
CA GLY A 14 0.04 7.30 3.36
C GLY A 14 1.39 7.65 2.72
N ASP A 15 1.74 8.93 2.73
CA ASP A 15 3.07 9.39 2.34
C ASP A 15 4.07 9.11 3.47
N LEU A 16 4.90 8.09 3.28
CA LEU A 16 5.90 7.68 4.25
C LEU A 16 7.27 8.30 3.99
N ASN A 17 7.46 9.00 2.86
CA ASN A 17 8.75 9.51 2.40
C ASN A 17 9.90 8.47 2.40
N LEU A 18 9.55 7.18 2.40
CA LEU A 18 10.44 6.08 2.70
C LEU A 18 11.26 5.66 1.47
N ARG A 19 12.54 5.40 1.67
CA ARG A 19 13.45 4.76 0.72
C ARG A 19 13.61 3.29 1.09
N ASP A 20 13.75 2.44 0.08
CA ASP A 20 13.90 1.00 0.31
C ASP A 20 15.14 0.67 1.15
N SER A 21 16.20 1.48 1.06
CA SER A 21 17.38 1.37 1.91
C SER A 21 17.10 1.64 3.39
N GLU A 22 16.18 2.56 3.71
CA GLU A 22 15.81 2.88 5.08
C GLU A 22 15.04 1.71 5.71
N LEU A 23 14.09 1.13 4.97
CA LEU A 23 13.37 -0.07 5.40
C LEU A 23 14.33 -1.26 5.59
N LYS A 24 15.26 -1.45 4.67
CA LYS A 24 16.28 -2.51 4.77
C LYS A 24 17.18 -2.32 5.99
N ALA A 25 17.54 -1.08 6.33
CA ALA A 25 18.42 -0.77 7.45
C ALA A 25 17.83 -1.16 8.81
N ILE A 26 16.49 -1.17 8.95
CA ILE A 26 15.79 -1.59 10.18
C ILE A 26 15.39 -3.08 10.18
N GLY A 27 15.82 -3.86 9.19
CA GLY A 27 15.52 -5.29 9.09
C GLY A 27 14.28 -5.66 8.26
N GLY A 28 13.65 -4.69 7.58
CA GLY A 28 12.46 -4.92 6.75
C GLY A 28 11.14 -4.75 7.50
N LEU A 29 10.05 -5.25 6.89
CA LEU A 29 8.74 -5.25 7.52
C LEU A 29 8.68 -6.31 8.64
N PRO A 30 7.94 -6.06 9.73
CA PRO A 30 7.65 -7.07 10.73
C PRO A 30 6.91 -8.27 10.13
N GLU A 31 6.98 -9.43 10.80
CA GLU A 31 6.30 -10.64 10.35
C GLU A 31 4.79 -10.39 10.18
N LYS A 32 4.21 -10.95 9.11
CA LYS A 32 2.76 -10.87 8.78
C LYS A 32 2.25 -9.46 8.44
N ILE A 33 3.15 -8.51 8.22
CA ILE A 33 2.84 -7.24 7.57
C ILE A 33 3.37 -7.30 6.15
N TYR A 34 2.53 -6.91 5.20
CA TYR A 34 2.82 -7.04 3.79
C TYR A 34 2.65 -5.70 3.08
N ASP A 35 3.49 -5.43 2.09
CA ASP A 35 3.34 -4.31 1.17
C ASP A 35 2.30 -4.66 0.10
N MET A 36 1.30 -3.80 -0.09
CA MET A 36 0.19 -4.02 -1.03
C MET A 36 0.66 -4.03 -2.47
N TRP A 37 1.63 -3.16 -2.83
CA TRP A 37 2.20 -3.13 -4.18
C TRP A 37 3.01 -4.39 -4.46
N GLU A 38 3.77 -4.86 -3.47
CA GLU A 38 4.52 -6.12 -3.60
C GLU A 38 3.57 -7.32 -3.72
N SER A 39 2.55 -7.37 -2.86
CA SER A 39 1.54 -8.45 -2.81
C SER A 39 0.71 -8.57 -4.09
N THR A 40 0.57 -7.48 -4.85
CA THR A 40 -0.18 -7.43 -6.11
C THR A 40 0.74 -7.52 -7.35
N GLY A 41 1.95 -8.07 -7.18
CA GLY A 41 2.84 -8.44 -8.28
C GLY A 41 3.88 -7.38 -8.66
N SER A 42 4.05 -6.32 -7.86
CA SER A 42 5.15 -5.36 -8.01
C SER A 42 5.20 -4.69 -9.40
N ARG A 43 4.04 -4.35 -9.97
CA ARG A 43 3.95 -3.78 -11.33
C ARG A 43 4.72 -2.46 -11.44
N LYS A 44 5.52 -2.32 -12.49
CA LYS A 44 6.42 -1.14 -12.68
C LYS A 44 5.64 0.12 -13.02
N GLU A 45 4.47 -0.03 -13.63
CA GLU A 45 3.58 1.04 -14.07
C GLU A 45 3.05 1.87 -12.89
N CYS A 46 2.91 1.24 -11.72
CA CYS A 46 2.46 1.84 -10.47
C CYS A 46 3.53 1.89 -9.37
N LEU A 47 4.82 1.74 -9.73
CA LEU A 47 5.92 1.74 -8.76
C LEU A 47 6.19 3.12 -8.14
N TYR A 48 6.19 4.19 -8.94
CA TYR A 48 6.57 5.52 -8.49
C TYR A 48 5.32 6.37 -8.26
N THR A 49 5.07 6.72 -7.00
CA THR A 49 3.93 7.56 -6.58
C THR A 49 4.28 9.04 -6.62
N TRP A 50 5.57 9.37 -6.51
CA TRP A 50 6.09 10.71 -6.76
C TRP A 50 7.13 10.65 -7.88
N ASP A 51 6.83 11.25 -9.02
CA ASP A 51 7.59 11.07 -10.26
C ASP A 51 7.79 12.40 -11.00
N CYS A 52 8.97 13.02 -10.86
CA CYS A 52 9.29 14.28 -11.53
C CYS A 52 9.58 14.15 -13.05
N LEU A 53 9.59 12.93 -13.61
CA LEU A 53 9.62 12.72 -15.07
C LEU A 53 8.22 12.84 -15.66
N ARG A 54 7.21 12.31 -14.95
CA ARG A 54 5.81 12.25 -15.43
C ARG A 54 4.94 13.38 -14.89
N ASN A 55 5.23 13.85 -13.69
CA ASN A 55 4.51 14.94 -13.02
C ASN A 55 5.26 16.26 -13.21
N SER A 56 4.57 17.27 -13.75
CA SER A 56 5.13 18.57 -14.06
C SER A 56 4.76 19.67 -13.06
N ASN A 57 4.11 19.33 -11.93
CA ASN A 57 3.66 20.31 -10.95
C ASN A 57 4.85 20.96 -10.23
N LEU A 58 5.88 20.18 -9.88
CA LEU A 58 7.12 20.67 -9.29
C LEU A 58 8.21 20.84 -10.36
N LYS A 59 8.88 21.99 -10.33
CA LYS A 59 10.04 22.26 -11.18
C LYS A 59 11.32 21.94 -10.42
N MET A 60 11.86 20.75 -10.63
CA MET A 60 13.19 20.38 -10.15
C MET A 60 14.25 20.91 -11.12
N ASN A 61 15.13 21.79 -10.65
CA ASN A 61 16.26 22.30 -11.43
C ASN A 61 17.32 21.18 -11.59
N GLY A 62 17.83 21.00 -12.81
CA GLY A 62 18.83 19.97 -13.12
C GLY A 62 18.34 18.90 -14.10
N LYS A 63 19.31 18.15 -14.64
CA LYS A 63 19.08 17.06 -15.61
C LYS A 63 18.45 15.82 -14.96
N PHE A 64 18.75 15.57 -13.69
CA PHE A 64 18.18 14.46 -12.94
C PHE A 64 16.75 14.79 -12.52
N LYS A 65 15.82 13.88 -12.79
CA LYS A 65 14.43 13.97 -12.35
C LYS A 65 14.16 12.79 -11.40
N PRO A 66 14.06 13.06 -10.09
CA PRO A 66 13.87 11.99 -9.11
C PRO A 66 12.51 11.33 -9.25
N ARG A 67 12.46 10.06 -8.88
CA ARG A 67 11.23 9.28 -8.74
C ARG A 67 11.32 8.44 -7.49
N CYS A 68 10.25 8.41 -6.71
CA CYS A 68 10.22 7.73 -5.43
C CYS A 68 8.87 7.04 -5.21
N ARG A 69 8.90 5.97 -4.41
CA ARG A 69 7.72 5.27 -3.89
C ARG A 69 7.49 5.72 -2.44
N PHE A 70 7.11 6.98 -2.31
CA PHE A 70 6.92 7.61 -1.01
C PHE A 70 5.61 7.17 -0.38
N ASP A 71 4.55 7.14 -1.18
CA ASP A 71 3.26 6.65 -0.78
C ASP A 71 3.29 5.12 -0.78
N ARG A 72 2.88 4.52 0.34
CA ARG A 72 2.84 3.07 0.49
C ARG A 72 1.57 2.66 1.24
N LEU A 73 1.10 1.46 0.95
CA LEU A 73 0.00 0.83 1.68
C LEU A 73 0.48 -0.53 2.17
N TYR A 74 0.50 -0.69 3.49
CA TYR A 74 0.78 -1.93 4.18
C TYR A 74 -0.49 -2.50 4.77
N TYR A 75 -0.55 -3.81 4.88
CA TYR A 75 -1.66 -4.49 5.55
C TYR A 75 -1.18 -5.64 6.42
N ARG A 76 -1.95 -5.91 7.48
CA ARG A 76 -1.87 -7.12 8.29
C ARG A 76 -3.21 -7.84 8.17
N PRO A 77 -3.26 -9.06 7.62
CA PRO A 77 -4.50 -9.84 7.59
C PRO A 77 -4.90 -10.24 9.02
N LEU A 78 -6.10 -10.81 9.19
CA LEU A 78 -6.43 -11.49 10.44
C LEU A 78 -5.37 -12.55 10.74
N ILE A 79 -4.83 -12.53 11.96
CA ILE A 79 -3.89 -13.54 12.43
C ILE A 79 -4.67 -14.45 13.35
N GLU A 80 -4.56 -15.77 13.17
CA GLU A 80 -5.16 -16.73 14.09
C GLU A 80 -4.79 -16.40 15.54
N SER A 81 -5.79 -15.92 16.29
CA SER A 81 -5.70 -15.87 17.73
C SER A 81 -5.73 -17.31 18.22
N LYS A 82 -4.60 -17.79 18.76
CA LYS A 82 -4.53 -19.07 19.51
C LYS A 82 -5.55 -19.13 20.66
N SER A 83 -6.23 -18.04 21.00
CA SER A 83 -7.13 -17.89 22.15
C SER A 83 -8.61 -18.19 21.89
N LYS A 84 -9.07 -18.43 20.66
CA LYS A 84 -10.45 -18.86 20.40
C LYS A 84 -10.50 -20.25 19.76
N LYS A 85 -10.08 -21.27 20.53
CA LYS A 85 -10.53 -22.67 20.37
C LYS A 85 -12.00 -22.84 20.78
N SER A 86 -12.89 -21.93 20.40
CA SER A 86 -14.32 -22.23 20.39
C SER A 86 -14.57 -23.10 19.15
N ASN A 87 -14.54 -24.41 19.35
CA ASN A 87 -14.93 -25.47 18.41
C ASN A 87 -14.02 -25.74 17.18
N GLY A 88 -12.76 -25.33 17.17
CA GLY A 88 -11.80 -25.79 16.15
C GLY A 88 -12.02 -25.23 14.74
N LYS A 89 -12.78 -24.14 14.60
CA LYS A 89 -12.93 -23.44 13.32
C LYS A 89 -11.73 -22.52 13.06
N LYS A 90 -11.14 -22.67 11.87
CA LYS A 90 -10.13 -21.77 11.28
C LYS A 90 -10.65 -20.33 11.21
N PRO A 91 -9.76 -19.32 11.10
CA PRO A 91 -10.16 -17.94 10.88
C PRO A 91 -11.01 -17.89 9.61
N GLU A 92 -12.23 -17.42 9.78
CA GLU A 92 -13.31 -17.56 8.79
C GLU A 92 -13.25 -16.46 7.70
N LEU A 93 -12.23 -15.59 7.71
CA LEU A 93 -12.09 -14.40 6.87
C LEU A 93 -10.64 -14.19 6.37
N THR A 94 -10.43 -14.22 5.06
CA THR A 94 -9.12 -14.01 4.41
C THR A 94 -9.14 -12.72 3.60
N LEU A 95 -8.16 -11.83 3.80
CA LEU A 95 -7.97 -10.65 2.95
C LEU A 95 -7.08 -11.01 1.76
N MET A 96 -7.61 -10.86 0.55
CA MET A 96 -6.94 -11.13 -0.71
C MET A 96 -6.70 -9.82 -1.47
N PRO A 97 -5.45 -9.33 -1.56
CA PRO A 97 -5.10 -8.23 -2.45
C PRO A 97 -5.40 -8.61 -3.91
N VAL A 98 -6.17 -7.79 -4.62
CA VAL A 98 -6.54 -8.05 -6.02
C VAL A 98 -5.77 -7.15 -6.97
N TYR A 99 -5.77 -5.83 -6.72
CA TYR A 99 -4.98 -4.91 -7.53
C TYR A 99 -4.51 -3.68 -6.74
N PHE A 100 -3.48 -3.06 -7.29
CA PHE A 100 -2.88 -1.80 -6.87
C PHE A 100 -2.55 -0.98 -8.11
N GLU A 101 -3.01 0.26 -8.17
CA GLU A 101 -2.79 1.17 -9.29
C GLU A 101 -2.66 2.63 -8.86
N LEU A 102 -2.30 3.49 -9.83
CA LEU A 102 -2.14 4.92 -9.62
C LEU A 102 -3.29 5.67 -10.24
N GLU A 103 -3.79 6.65 -9.49
CA GLU A 103 -4.88 7.53 -9.89
C GLU A 103 -4.45 8.99 -9.91
N GLY A 104 -5.28 9.82 -10.56
CA GLY A 104 -5.00 11.25 -10.72
C GLY A 104 -3.89 11.56 -11.74
N LEU A 105 -3.68 10.64 -12.69
CA LEU A 105 -2.68 10.74 -13.76
C LEU A 105 -3.05 11.74 -14.87
N GLU A 106 -4.23 12.36 -14.80
CA GLU A 106 -4.72 13.32 -15.78
C GLU A 106 -4.49 14.77 -15.33
N LYS A 107 -4.23 15.65 -16.30
CA LYS A 107 -4.16 17.08 -16.04
C LYS A 107 -5.56 17.68 -15.97
N LEU A 108 -5.77 18.53 -14.96
CA LEU A 108 -6.96 19.35 -14.82
C LEU A 108 -7.06 20.33 -16.00
N LYS A 109 -8.19 20.30 -16.71
CA LYS A 109 -8.43 21.12 -17.92
C LYS A 109 -8.32 22.63 -17.66
N CYS A 110 -8.68 23.10 -16.45
CA CYS A 110 -8.71 24.52 -16.13
C CYS A 110 -7.32 25.15 -15.95
N CYS A 111 -6.29 24.36 -15.61
CA CYS A 111 -4.97 24.90 -15.26
C CYS A 111 -3.79 24.12 -15.86
N GLY A 112 -4.03 23.00 -16.53
CA GLY A 112 -2.98 22.17 -17.15
C GLY A 112 -2.03 21.52 -16.13
N ARG A 113 -2.44 21.42 -14.86
CA ARG A 113 -1.69 20.79 -13.76
C ARG A 113 -2.33 19.49 -13.35
N PHE A 114 -1.54 18.59 -12.77
CA PHE A 114 -2.07 17.41 -12.09
C PHE A 114 -2.70 17.81 -10.75
N CYS A 115 -3.57 16.96 -10.20
CA CYS A 115 -4.25 17.22 -8.91
C CYS A 115 -3.28 17.40 -7.74
N SER A 116 -2.13 16.71 -7.79
CA SER A 116 -1.04 16.78 -6.82
C SER A 116 0.28 16.54 -7.56
N ASP A 117 1.41 16.82 -6.92
CA ASP A 117 2.73 16.34 -7.37
C ASP A 117 2.93 14.84 -7.06
N HIS A 118 2.09 14.26 -6.20
CA HIS A 118 1.94 12.82 -5.98
C HIS A 118 0.79 12.23 -6.83
N TRP A 119 0.93 10.95 -7.18
CA TRP A 119 -0.15 10.11 -7.69
C TRP A 119 -0.86 9.41 -6.54
N ALA A 120 -2.18 9.34 -6.59
CA ALA A 120 -2.94 8.62 -5.58
C ALA A 120 -2.74 7.12 -5.76
N ILE A 121 -2.70 6.37 -4.65
CA ILE A 121 -2.76 4.91 -4.67
C ILE A 121 -4.23 4.50 -4.59
N GLN A 122 -4.66 3.64 -5.52
CA GLN A 122 -5.92 2.91 -5.40
C GLN A 122 -5.63 1.42 -5.29
N SER A 123 -6.29 0.76 -4.35
CA SER A 123 -6.18 -0.69 -4.19
C SER A 123 -7.54 -1.30 -3.91
N TYR A 124 -7.73 -2.51 -4.41
CA TYR A 124 -8.90 -3.34 -4.16
C TYR A 124 -8.47 -4.64 -3.50
N CYS A 125 -9.19 -5.01 -2.45
CA CYS A 125 -9.01 -6.26 -1.74
C CYS A 125 -10.36 -6.98 -1.65
N GLN A 126 -10.34 -8.29 -1.79
CA GLN A 126 -11.49 -9.14 -1.49
C GLN A 126 -11.37 -9.66 -0.07
N LEU A 127 -12.50 -9.73 0.62
CA LEU A 127 -12.61 -10.38 1.91
C LEU A 127 -13.41 -11.67 1.70
N GLU A 128 -12.71 -12.79 1.66
CA GLU A 128 -13.34 -14.09 1.45
C GLU A 128 -13.76 -14.67 2.80
N SER A 129 -15.02 -15.14 2.88
CA SER A 129 -15.49 -15.93 4.01
C SER A 129 -15.80 -17.35 3.58
N ASN A 130 -15.41 -18.32 4.40
CA ASN A 130 -15.73 -19.73 4.21
C ASN A 130 -17.03 -20.15 4.92
N ILE A 131 -17.87 -19.19 5.34
CA ILE A 131 -19.19 -19.49 5.93
C ILE A 131 -20.14 -19.86 4.79
N ALA A 132 -20.49 -21.14 4.68
CA ALA A 132 -21.66 -21.55 3.93
C ALA A 132 -22.90 -20.93 4.59
N ILE A 133 -23.67 -20.15 3.84
CA ILE A 133 -24.99 -19.62 4.24
C ILE A 133 -25.99 -20.78 4.26
#